data_AF-A0A2D5S166-F1
#
_entry.id   AF-A0A2D5S166-F1
#
_cell.length_a   1.000
_cell.length_b   1.000
_cell.length_c   1.000
_cell.angle_alpha   90.00
_cell.angle_beta   90.00
_cell.angle_gamma   90.00
#
_symmetry.space_group_name_H-M   'P 1'
#
loop_
_entity.id
_entity.type
_entity.pdbx_description
1 polymer ?
#
loop_
_entity_poly.entity_id
_entity_poly.type
_entity_poly.pdbx_seq_one_letter_code
_entity_poly.pdbx_strand_id
1 'polypeptide(L)'
;MNKFFKFLSGIFAPITTAIDYYGQIKKAEKDRDLAVINNQARLAQSTTDNNHEWEMQSIRDKDKTLRFFSYSMFTAPILITVISPEQGEAIFQNLRNVPEWLVQTWVAINGAVWGISSLKNVVPQFVGQFRRAKNG
;
A
#
# COMPACT_ATOMS: atom_id res chain seq x y z
N MET A 1 1.23 -22.85 -20.40
CA MET A 1 1.38 -21.67 -19.52
C MET A 1 0.71 -21.98 -18.18
N ASN A 2 1.49 -22.12 -17.11
CA ASN A 2 1.02 -22.62 -15.80
C ASN A 2 -0.05 -21.71 -15.18
N LYS A 3 -1.11 -22.30 -14.61
CA LYS A 3 -2.23 -21.59 -13.94
C LYS A 3 -1.75 -20.56 -12.91
N PHE A 4 -0.62 -20.85 -12.26
CA PHE A 4 0.09 -19.99 -11.32
C PHE A 4 0.52 -18.63 -11.92
N PHE A 5 1.12 -18.63 -13.11
CA PHE A 5 1.54 -17.38 -13.77
C PHE A 5 0.35 -16.54 -14.24
N LYS A 6 -0.76 -17.20 -14.62
CA LYS A 6 -2.00 -16.51 -15.03
C LYS A 6 -2.68 -15.84 -13.83
N PHE A 7 -2.70 -16.51 -12.68
CA PHE A 7 -3.17 -15.96 -11.41
C PHE A 7 -2.32 -14.75 -10.97
N LEU A 8 -0.99 -14.88 -10.97
CA LEU A 8 -0.07 -13.78 -10.69
C LEU A 8 -0.31 -12.60 -11.64
N SER A 9 -0.40 -12.81 -12.96
CA SER A 9 -0.68 -11.72 -13.89
C SER A 9 -2.02 -11.00 -13.61
N GLY A 10 -3.04 -11.71 -13.10
CA GLY A 10 -4.33 -11.12 -12.75
C GLY A 10 -4.31 -10.24 -11.49
N ILE A 11 -3.53 -10.62 -10.47
CA ILE A 11 -3.37 -9.84 -9.23
C ILE A 11 -2.31 -8.74 -9.35
N PHE A 12 -1.36 -8.85 -10.29
CA PHE A 12 -0.37 -7.82 -10.60
C PHE A 12 -0.79 -6.88 -11.74
N ALA A 13 -1.87 -7.17 -12.49
CA ALA A 13 -2.45 -6.26 -13.49
C ALA A 13 -2.82 -4.85 -12.95
N PRO A 14 -3.28 -4.68 -11.70
CA PRO A 14 -3.47 -3.34 -11.11
C PRO A 14 -2.16 -2.62 -10.80
N ILE A 15 -1.02 -3.33 -10.69
CA ILE A 15 0.26 -2.76 -10.24
C ILE A 15 0.94 -2.00 -11.38
N THR A 16 0.80 -2.46 -12.64
CA THR A 16 1.27 -1.69 -13.81
C THR A 16 0.46 -0.41 -13.99
N THR A 17 -0.85 -0.46 -13.76
CA THR A 17 -1.73 0.72 -13.74
C THR A 17 -1.40 1.64 -12.54
N ALA A 18 -1.06 1.07 -11.38
CA ALA A 18 -0.73 1.84 -10.17
C ALA A 18 0.55 2.69 -10.29
N ILE A 19 1.54 2.27 -11.09
CA ILE A 19 2.79 3.02 -11.29
C ILE A 19 2.52 4.37 -11.98
N ASP A 20 1.66 4.39 -13.00
CA ASP A 20 1.23 5.62 -13.68
C ASP A 20 0.27 6.46 -12.82
N TYR A 21 -0.55 5.80 -12.01
CA TYR A 21 -1.42 6.46 -11.04
C TYR A 21 -0.64 7.07 -9.85
N TYR A 22 0.56 6.60 -9.50
CA TYR A 22 1.30 7.09 -8.33
C TYR A 22 1.68 8.57 -8.42
N GLY A 23 2.03 9.05 -9.61
CA GLY A 23 2.29 10.48 -9.84
C GLY A 23 1.04 11.35 -9.73
N GLN A 24 -0.10 10.83 -10.16
CA GLN A 24 -1.40 11.48 -10.06
C GLN A 24 -1.95 11.43 -8.63
N ILE A 25 -1.75 10.33 -7.91
CA ILE A 25 -2.13 10.14 -6.51
C ILE A 25 -1.37 11.10 -5.62
N LYS A 26 -0.05 11.26 -5.79
CA LYS A 26 0.73 12.19 -4.96
C LYS A 26 0.32 13.65 -5.21
N LYS A 27 -0.06 13.98 -6.44
CA LYS A 27 -0.62 15.29 -6.79
C LYS A 27 -2.02 15.48 -6.18
N ALA A 28 -2.89 14.48 -6.31
CA ALA A 28 -4.23 14.47 -5.73
C ALA A 28 -4.21 14.46 -4.19
N GLU A 29 -3.24 13.80 -3.56
CA GLU A 29 -3.01 13.84 -2.11
C GLU A 29 -2.59 15.24 -1.67
N LYS A 30 -1.67 15.87 -2.38
CA LYS A 30 -1.27 17.25 -2.11
C LYS A 30 -2.43 18.24 -2.30
N ASP A 31 -3.21 18.07 -3.37
CA ASP A 31 -4.36 18.91 -3.68
C ASP A 31 -5.49 18.69 -2.67
N ARG A 32 -5.71 17.44 -2.23
CA ARG A 32 -6.62 17.08 -1.13
C ARG A 32 -6.15 17.70 0.18
N ASP A 33 -4.89 17.56 0.55
CA ASP A 33 -4.35 18.07 1.80
C ASP A 33 -4.44 19.61 1.84
N LEU A 34 -4.17 20.27 0.72
CA LEU A 34 -4.42 21.71 0.54
C LEU A 34 -5.91 22.07 0.68
N ALA A 35 -6.80 21.29 0.06
CA ALA A 35 -8.25 21.50 0.17
C ALA A 35 -8.74 21.28 1.61
N VAL A 36 -8.20 20.29 2.33
CA VAL A 36 -8.51 20.02 3.74
C VAL A 36 -8.02 21.15 4.62
N ILE A 37 -6.79 21.65 4.42
CA ILE A 37 -6.26 22.81 5.15
C ILE A 37 -7.10 24.06 4.89
N ASN A 38 -7.46 24.32 3.63
CA ASN A 38 -8.28 25.47 3.25
C ASN A 38 -9.71 25.36 3.81
N ASN A 39 -10.30 24.17 3.82
CA ASN A 39 -11.64 23.96 4.37
C ASN A 39 -11.61 23.99 5.91
N GLN A 40 -10.57 23.46 6.55
CA GLN A 40 -10.33 23.63 7.99
C GLN A 40 -10.16 25.10 8.37
N ALA A 41 -9.41 25.87 7.58
CA ALA A 41 -9.26 27.32 7.79
C ALA A 41 -10.59 28.06 7.59
N ARG A 42 -11.36 27.72 6.55
CA ARG A 42 -12.70 28.27 6.30
C ARG A 42 -13.67 27.95 7.44
N LEU A 43 -13.69 26.70 7.90
CA LEU A 43 -14.55 26.24 8.99
C LEU A 43 -14.16 26.85 10.34
N ALA A 44 -12.87 27.07 10.59
CA ALA A 44 -12.38 27.77 11.78
C ALA A 44 -12.75 29.27 11.78
N GLN A 45 -12.97 29.86 10.61
CA GLN A 45 -13.42 31.25 10.45
C GLN A 45 -14.94 31.39 10.44
N SER A 46 -15.67 30.31 10.17
CA SER A 46 -17.13 30.28 10.12
C SER A 46 -17.70 29.97 11.52
N THR A 47 -18.43 30.92 12.11
CA THR A 47 -19.15 30.76 13.39
C THR A 47 -20.58 30.24 13.24
N THR A 48 -21.00 29.84 12.02
CA THR A 48 -22.41 29.60 11.68
C THR A 48 -22.72 28.23 11.05
N ASP A 49 -21.72 27.45 10.64
CA ASP A 49 -21.95 26.13 10.07
C ASP A 49 -22.05 25.07 11.20
N ASN A 50 -23.20 24.39 11.30
CA ASN A 50 -23.44 23.25 12.20
C ASN A 50 -22.56 22.05 11.78
N ASN A 51 -21.29 22.12 12.16
CA ASN A 51 -20.28 21.10 11.88
C ASN A 51 -20.60 19.81 12.63
N HIS A 52 -20.85 18.75 11.88
CA HIS A 52 -20.86 17.42 12.44
C HIS A 52 -19.41 16.94 12.58
N GLU A 53 -18.91 16.87 13.81
CA GLU A 53 -17.57 16.36 14.15
C GLU A 53 -17.20 15.03 13.47
N TRP A 54 -18.21 14.18 13.20
CA TRP A 54 -18.02 12.88 12.55
C TRP A 54 -17.52 12.98 11.10
N GLU A 55 -17.94 14.00 10.35
CA GLU A 55 -17.52 14.22 8.97
C GLU A 55 -16.05 14.66 8.92
N MET A 56 -15.66 15.54 9.85
CA MET A 56 -14.29 16.03 10.01
C MET A 56 -13.32 14.96 10.54
N GLN A 57 -13.80 14.01 11.36
CA GLN A 57 -12.98 12.89 11.84
C GLN A 57 -12.69 11.85 10.75
N SER A 58 -13.61 11.63 9.81
CA SER A 58 -13.38 10.71 8.67
C SER A 58 -12.29 11.22 7.70
N ILE A 59 -12.09 12.54 7.68
CA ILE A 59 -11.08 13.26 6.89
C ILE A 59 -9.75 13.35 7.66
N ARG A 60 -9.75 13.13 8.98
CA ARG A 60 -8.55 13.16 9.83
C ARG A 60 -7.68 11.94 9.58
N ASP A 61 -6.37 12.17 9.60
CA ASP A 61 -5.32 11.21 9.28
C ASP A 61 -5.55 9.86 10.00
N LYS A 62 -5.75 8.78 9.23
CA LYS A 62 -5.95 7.43 9.77
C LYS A 62 -4.76 7.07 10.66
N ASP A 63 -5.05 6.62 11.89
CA ASP A 63 -4.03 6.34 12.91
C ASP A 63 -2.86 5.53 12.34
N LYS A 64 -1.69 6.19 12.29
CA LYS A 64 -0.46 5.64 11.72
C LYS A 64 0.10 4.52 12.57
N THR A 65 -0.06 4.60 13.89
CA THR A 65 0.39 3.59 14.84
C THR A 65 -0.45 2.33 14.70
N LEU A 66 -1.77 2.49 14.65
CA LEU A 66 -2.68 1.37 14.45
C LEU A 66 -2.39 0.67 13.11
N ARG A 67 -2.20 1.44 12.03
CA ARG A 67 -1.81 0.89 10.71
C ARG A 67 -0.50 0.12 10.75
N PHE A 68 0.51 0.68 11.40
CA PHE A 68 1.81 0.04 11.54
C PHE A 68 1.70 -1.27 12.33
N PHE A 69 0.97 -1.25 13.44
CA PHE A 69 0.76 -2.44 14.27
C PHE A 69 -0.03 -3.52 13.54
N SER A 70 -1.14 -3.16 12.88
CA SER A 70 -1.94 -4.09 12.09
C SER A 70 -1.13 -4.73 10.95
N TYR A 71 -0.33 -3.94 10.23
CA TYR A 71 0.50 -4.45 9.16
C TYR A 71 1.65 -5.33 9.68
N SER A 72 2.24 -4.97 10.83
CA SER A 72 3.24 -5.80 11.50
C SER A 72 2.69 -7.17 11.88
N MET A 73 1.48 -7.24 12.44
CA MET A 73 0.82 -8.51 12.73
C MET A 73 0.48 -9.31 11.45
N PHE A 74 0.00 -8.63 10.41
CA PHE A 74 -0.33 -9.25 9.13
C PHE A 74 0.90 -9.89 8.45
N THR A 75 2.07 -9.25 8.60
CA THR A 75 3.35 -9.71 8.03
C THR A 75 4.18 -10.56 8.99
N ALA A 76 3.71 -10.75 10.23
CA ALA A 76 4.44 -11.44 11.30
C ALA A 76 4.96 -12.83 10.92
N PRO A 77 4.20 -13.71 10.22
CA PRO A 77 4.73 -15.01 9.79
C PRO A 77 6.04 -14.92 8.99
N ILE A 78 6.16 -13.90 8.13
CA ILE A 78 7.36 -13.69 7.31
C ILE A 78 8.49 -13.16 8.19
N LEU A 79 8.20 -12.17 9.04
CA LEU A 79 9.20 -11.59 9.96
C LEU A 79 9.76 -12.63 10.93
N ILE A 80 8.89 -13.47 11.50
CA ILE A 80 9.28 -14.56 12.40
C ILE A 80 10.18 -15.54 11.64
N THR A 81 9.83 -15.92 10.41
CA THR A 81 10.64 -16.86 9.60
C THR A 81 12.04 -16.31 9.32
N VAL A 82 12.20 -15.00 9.12
CA VAL A 82 13.51 -14.37 8.89
C VAL A 82 14.38 -14.39 10.15
N ILE A 83 13.78 -14.21 11.32
CA ILE A 83 14.52 -14.15 12.61
C ILE A 83 14.75 -15.55 13.19
N SER A 84 13.76 -16.43 13.07
CA SER A 84 13.75 -17.79 13.59
C SER A 84 13.10 -18.73 12.55
N PRO A 85 13.92 -19.34 11.67
CA PRO A 85 13.43 -20.23 10.62
C PRO A 85 12.65 -21.43 11.17
N GLU A 86 13.05 -21.97 12.31
CA GLU A 86 12.39 -23.11 12.97
C GLU A 86 10.93 -22.79 13.36
N GLN A 87 10.70 -21.61 13.94
CA GLN A 87 9.34 -21.16 14.25
C GLN A 87 8.55 -20.82 12.98
N GLY A 88 9.24 -20.28 11.97
CA GLY A 88 8.67 -20.07 10.65
C GLY A 88 8.12 -21.36 10.05
N GLU A 89 8.91 -22.44 10.08
CA GLU A 89 8.47 -23.74 9.57
C GLU A 89 7.18 -24.20 10.25
N ALA A 90 7.10 -24.14 11.58
CA ALA A 90 5.89 -24.51 12.31
C ALA A 90 4.66 -23.69 11.87
N ILE A 91 4.83 -22.39 11.63
CA ILE A 91 3.74 -21.52 11.13
C ILE A 91 3.31 -21.94 9.72
N PHE A 92 4.25 -22.12 8.80
CA PHE A 92 3.95 -22.47 7.41
C PHE A 92 3.37 -23.89 7.28
N GLN A 93 3.74 -24.82 8.15
CA GLN A 93 3.10 -26.14 8.22
C GLN A 93 1.63 -26.02 8.62
N ASN A 94 1.31 -25.17 9.61
CA ASN A 94 -0.07 -24.93 10.03
C ASN A 94 -0.92 -24.25 8.94
N LEU A 95 -0.31 -23.46 8.04
CA LEU A 95 -1.02 -22.86 6.91
C LEU A 95 -1.58 -23.87 5.91
N ARG A 96 -1.17 -25.15 5.96
CA ARG A 96 -1.77 -26.22 5.15
C ARG A 96 -3.24 -26.49 5.49
N ASN A 97 -3.66 -26.13 6.70
CA ASN A 97 -5.06 -26.24 7.14
C ASN A 97 -5.93 -25.09 6.63
N VAL A 98 -5.30 -24.04 6.07
CA VAL A 98 -5.98 -22.87 5.54
C VAL A 98 -6.25 -23.09 4.04
N PRO A 99 -7.42 -22.70 3.52
CA PRO A 99 -7.69 -22.78 2.09
C PRO A 99 -6.61 -22.10 1.25
N GLU A 100 -6.14 -22.80 0.21
CA GLU A 100 -4.99 -22.38 -0.60
C GLU A 100 -5.17 -20.98 -1.19
N TRP A 101 -6.38 -20.64 -1.64
CA TRP A 101 -6.68 -19.32 -2.19
C TRP A 101 -6.44 -18.18 -1.18
N LEU A 102 -6.66 -18.43 0.12
CA LEU A 102 -6.48 -17.42 1.16
C LEU A 102 -4.98 -17.23 1.46
N VAL A 103 -4.22 -18.32 1.52
CA VAL A 103 -2.75 -18.27 1.67
C VAL A 103 -2.10 -17.58 0.47
N GLN A 104 -2.51 -17.94 -0.75
CA GLN A 104 -2.01 -17.30 -1.98
C GLN A 104 -2.33 -15.80 -2.01
N THR A 105 -3.54 -15.41 -1.60
CA THR A 105 -3.93 -14.00 -1.49
C THR A 105 -3.08 -13.26 -0.46
N TRP A 106 -2.85 -13.87 0.70
CA TRP A 106 -1.98 -13.30 1.74
C TRP A 106 -0.54 -13.08 1.24
N VAL A 107 0.05 -14.08 0.57
CA VAL A 107 1.39 -13.95 -0.03
C VAL A 107 1.41 -12.84 -1.09
N ALA A 108 0.38 -12.79 -1.95
CA ALA A 108 0.27 -11.77 -2.98
C ALA A 108 0.19 -10.34 -2.42
N ILE A 109 -0.58 -10.12 -1.35
CA ILE A 109 -0.67 -8.81 -0.70
C ILE A 109 0.67 -8.37 -0.12
N ASN A 110 1.37 -9.27 0.59
CA ASN A 110 2.72 -8.98 1.13
C ASN A 110 3.70 -8.63 0.00
N GLY A 111 3.70 -9.43 -1.08
CA GLY A 111 4.53 -9.19 -2.26
C GLY A 111 4.20 -7.86 -2.96
N ALA A 112 2.92 -7.51 -3.07
CA ALA A 112 2.49 -6.24 -3.66
C ALA A 112 2.94 -5.03 -2.84
N VAL A 113 2.75 -5.05 -1.51
CA VAL A 113 3.14 -3.93 -0.65
C VAL A 113 4.65 -3.72 -0.67
N TRP A 114 5.43 -4.79 -0.55
CA TRP A 114 6.89 -4.69 -0.58
C TRP A 114 7.44 -4.42 -1.99
N GLY A 115 6.82 -4.95 -3.04
CA GLY A 115 7.18 -4.66 -4.43
C GLY A 115 6.93 -3.21 -4.82
N ILE A 116 5.79 -2.63 -4.42
CA ILE A 116 5.52 -1.19 -4.61
C ILE A 116 6.51 -0.34 -3.80
N SER A 117 6.84 -0.76 -2.58
CA SER A 117 7.81 -0.06 -1.73
C SER A 117 9.22 -0.08 -2.33
N SER A 118 9.67 -1.21 -2.88
CA SER A 118 10.97 -1.31 -3.53
C SER A 118 11.02 -0.46 -4.80
N LEU A 119 9.97 -0.49 -5.63
CA LEU A 119 9.85 0.34 -6.83
C LEU A 119 10.04 1.84 -6.56
N LYS A 120 9.50 2.37 -5.45
CA LYS A 120 9.69 3.79 -5.09
C LYS A 120 11.16 4.20 -4.99
N ASN A 121 12.03 3.27 -4.59
CA ASN A 121 13.46 3.53 -4.43
C ASN A 121 14.22 3.43 -5.75
N VAL A 122 13.67 2.72 -6.75
CA VAL A 122 14.34 2.47 -8.05
C VAL A 122 13.77 3.30 -9.20
N VAL A 123 12.54 3.80 -9.09
CA VAL A 123 11.87 4.66 -10.09
C VAL A 123 12.73 5.85 -10.56
N PRO A 124 13.45 6.59 -9.69
CA PRO A 124 14.31 7.69 -10.14
C PRO A 124 15.42 7.23 -11.10
N GLN A 125 15.96 6.02 -10.90
CA GLN A 125 17.02 5.44 -11.73
C GLN A 125 16.45 4.98 -13.09
N PHE A 126 15.27 4.36 -13.10
CA PHE A 126 14.60 3.94 -14.33
C PHE A 126 14.14 5.12 -15.19
N VAL A 127 13.57 6.16 -14.59
CA VAL A 127 13.16 7.38 -15.33
C VAL A 127 14.38 8.08 -15.93
N GLY A 128 15.50 8.13 -15.19
CA GLY A 128 16.77 8.68 -15.71
C GLY A 128 17.34 7.89 -16.90
N GLN A 129 17.25 6.56 -16.87
CA GLN A 129 17.69 5.68 -17.97
C GLN A 129 16.78 5.80 -19.19
N PHE A 130 15.45 5.79 -19.03
CA PHE A 130 14.51 6.01 -20.12
C PHE A 130 14.66 7.39 -20.77
N ARG A 131 14.95 8.43 -19.98
CA ARG A 131 15.17 9.78 -20.51
C ARG A 131 16.49 9.91 -21.27
N ARG A 132 17.53 9.17 -20.88
CA ARG A 132 18.79 9.08 -21.66
C ARG A 132 18.59 8.29 -22.95
N ALA A 133 17.90 7.16 -22.91
CA ALA A 133 17.66 6.31 -24.07
C ALA A 133 16.72 6.95 -25.12
N LYS A 134 15.92 7.93 -24.74
CA LYS A 134 15.06 8.70 -25.65
C LYS A 134 15.77 9.91 -26.27
N ASN A 135 16.83 10.41 -25.65
CA ASN A 135 17.52 11.66 -26.02
C ASN A 135 18.96 11.44 -26.55
N GLY A 136 19.40 10.19 -26.66
CA GLY A 136 20.63 9.78 -27.34
C GLY A 136 20.27 8.79 -28.42
#